data_AF-A0A259DFY4-F1
#
_entry.id   AF-A0A259DFY4-F1
#
_cell.length_a   1.000
_cell.length_b   1.000
_cell.length_c   1.000
_cell.angle_alpha   90.00
_cell.angle_beta   90.00
_cell.angle_gamma   90.00
#
_symmetry.space_group_name_H-M   'P 1'
#
loop_
_entity.id
_entity.type
_entity.pdbx_description
1 polymer ?
#
loop_
_entity_poly.entity_id
_entity_poly.type
_entity_poly.pdbx_seq_one_letter_code
_entity_poly.pdbx_strand_id
1 'polypeptide(L)'
;MLSATQLLENLLDRARGVTETETVAIAAALGRVLAVPQTSSIAVPPLDNSAMDGYAVRLADMAQAGVRLRVSQRILAGAVGAALLPGTAARIFTGAPVPLGADAVLMQEDCTADGEDVLVNTLPRPGENIRRAGEDIEAGAQILATGARLGAAEMGLLASVGLAEVPVFKKLKVACFFTGDELATPGAPLAPGQIYNSNRYTLTGLVNDLGCELIDLGIVPDTLEATEAALTCAAREADRDGAERQREERQTAAPEGCGGIGFFDDQSTHGLEGPYSLPLICSGASGQRPVGDFDSGRAPQVPRGFARVVGC
;
A
#
# COMPACT_ATOMS: atom_id res chain seq x y z
N MET A 1 12.95 -22.97 28.06
CA MET A 1 12.49 -21.66 27.55
C MET A 1 12.34 -21.77 26.05
N LEU A 2 11.26 -21.23 25.49
CA LEU A 2 11.11 -21.10 24.04
C LEU A 2 11.99 -19.93 23.56
N SER A 3 12.58 -20.05 22.37
CA SER A 3 13.17 -18.89 21.69
C SER A 3 12.07 -17.95 21.18
N ALA A 4 12.42 -16.70 20.87
CA ALA A 4 11.48 -15.73 20.29
C ALA A 4 10.84 -16.25 18.99
N THR A 5 11.60 -16.94 18.14
CA THR A 5 11.10 -17.58 16.91
C THR A 5 10.08 -18.67 17.22
N GLN A 6 10.39 -19.54 18.18
CA GLN A 6 9.46 -20.61 18.58
C GLN A 6 8.17 -20.07 19.20
N LEU A 7 8.25 -18.95 19.93
CA LEU A 7 7.06 -18.28 20.46
C LEU A 7 6.21 -17.70 19.32
N LEU A 8 6.84 -17.03 18.35
CA LEU A 8 6.15 -16.45 17.20
C LEU A 8 5.45 -17.54 16.36
N GLU A 9 6.13 -18.64 16.07
CA GLU A 9 5.53 -19.78 15.35
C GLU A 9 4.31 -20.33 16.09
N ASN A 10 4.43 -20.54 17.41
CA ASN A 10 3.32 -21.02 18.24
C ASN A 10 2.12 -20.04 18.26
N LEU A 11 2.38 -18.73 18.22
CA LEU A 11 1.31 -17.71 18.15
C LEU A 11 0.62 -17.74 16.78
N LEU A 12 1.39 -17.81 15.69
CA LEU A 12 0.85 -17.85 14.33
C LEU A 12 0.03 -19.12 14.07
N ASP A 13 0.40 -20.27 14.65
CA ASP A 13 -0.36 -21.52 14.53
C ASP A 13 -1.75 -21.45 15.23
N ARG A 14 -1.86 -20.62 16.27
CA ARG A 14 -3.09 -20.42 17.03
C ARG A 14 -3.96 -19.31 16.46
N ALA A 15 -3.34 -18.32 15.82
CA ALA A 15 -4.03 -17.22 15.18
C ALA A 15 -5.06 -17.74 14.17
N ARG A 16 -6.21 -17.05 14.11
CA ARG A 16 -7.24 -17.30 13.10
C ARG A 16 -7.51 -15.98 12.38
N GLY A 17 -7.38 -15.99 11.06
CA GLY A 17 -7.64 -14.81 10.24
C GLY A 17 -9.09 -14.37 10.35
N VAL A 18 -9.32 -13.06 10.26
CA VAL A 18 -10.66 -12.48 10.13
C VAL A 18 -11.26 -12.96 8.81
N THR A 19 -12.45 -13.53 8.87
CA THR A 19 -13.18 -13.99 7.68
C THR A 19 -14.29 -13.02 7.26
N GLU A 20 -14.64 -12.06 8.12
CA GLU A 20 -15.65 -11.06 7.81
C GLU A 20 -15.12 -10.06 6.77
N THR A 21 -15.95 -9.79 5.77
CA THR A 21 -15.61 -8.92 4.65
C THR A 21 -16.56 -7.73 4.59
N GLU A 22 -16.10 -6.65 3.98
CA GLU A 22 -16.90 -5.48 3.62
C GLU A 22 -16.43 -4.92 2.28
N THR A 23 -17.30 -4.19 1.59
CA THR A 23 -16.95 -3.49 0.35
C THR A 23 -16.65 -2.04 0.67
N VAL A 24 -15.51 -1.54 0.20
CA VAL A 24 -15.10 -0.15 0.40
C VAL A 24 -14.73 0.50 -0.93
N ALA A 25 -14.96 1.81 -1.05
CA ALA A 25 -14.43 2.59 -2.16
C ALA A 25 -12.89 2.50 -2.19
N ILE A 26 -12.28 2.50 -3.38
CA ILE A 26 -10.82 2.44 -3.52
C ILE A 26 -10.13 3.54 -2.72
N ALA A 27 -10.72 4.74 -2.67
CA ALA A 27 -10.20 5.86 -1.89
C ALA A 27 -10.06 5.57 -0.37
N ALA A 28 -10.82 4.61 0.16
CA ALA A 28 -10.77 4.16 1.55
C ALA A 28 -10.07 2.80 1.73
N ALA A 29 -9.47 2.27 0.66
CA ALA A 29 -8.88 0.93 0.63
C ALA A 29 -7.41 0.89 1.07
N LEU A 30 -6.76 2.04 1.27
CA LEU A 30 -5.35 2.10 1.67
C LEU A 30 -5.10 1.34 2.99
N GLY A 31 -4.12 0.43 2.96
CA GLY A 31 -3.74 -0.42 4.08
C GLY A 31 -4.67 -1.60 4.36
N ARG A 32 -5.80 -1.71 3.63
CA ARG A 32 -6.76 -2.82 3.75
C ARG A 32 -6.23 -4.09 3.08
N VAL A 33 -6.77 -5.24 3.46
CA VAL A 33 -6.41 -6.54 2.87
C VAL A 33 -7.56 -7.03 1.99
N LEU A 34 -7.26 -7.37 0.75
CA LEU A 34 -8.24 -7.78 -0.25
C LEU A 34 -8.85 -9.16 0.10
N ALA A 35 -10.18 -9.27 0.10
CA ALA A 35 -10.87 -10.49 0.46
C ALA A 35 -11.12 -11.43 -0.73
N VAL A 36 -11.34 -10.86 -1.91
CA VAL A 36 -11.65 -11.61 -3.15
C VAL A 36 -10.66 -11.17 -4.22
N PRO A 37 -10.09 -12.09 -5.03
CA PRO A 37 -9.19 -11.68 -6.10
C PRO A 37 -9.92 -10.74 -7.06
N GLN A 38 -9.19 -9.74 -7.57
CA GLN A 38 -9.73 -8.81 -8.55
C GLN A 38 -9.22 -9.16 -9.93
N THR A 39 -10.11 -9.09 -10.91
CA THR A 39 -9.82 -9.35 -12.33
C THR A 39 -10.14 -8.11 -13.15
N SER A 40 -9.37 -7.86 -14.20
CA SER A 40 -9.70 -6.78 -15.14
C SER A 40 -10.89 -7.18 -16.01
N SER A 41 -11.88 -6.30 -16.15
CA SER A 41 -12.98 -6.51 -17.12
C SER A 41 -12.65 -5.97 -18.51
N ILE A 42 -11.55 -5.22 -18.63
CA ILE A 42 -11.10 -4.57 -19.85
C ILE A 42 -9.68 -5.03 -20.22
N ALA A 43 -9.34 -4.89 -21.50
CA ALA A 43 -7.95 -4.95 -21.94
C ALA A 43 -7.28 -3.59 -21.64
N VAL A 44 -6.00 -3.63 -21.28
CA VAL A 44 -5.15 -2.44 -21.10
C VAL A 44 -3.94 -2.57 -22.02
N PRO A 45 -3.75 -1.66 -23.00
CA PRO A 45 -4.74 -0.70 -23.48
C PRO A 45 -5.99 -1.38 -24.10
N PRO A 46 -7.14 -0.70 -24.21
CA PRO A 46 -8.38 -1.29 -24.74
C PRO A 46 -8.39 -1.43 -26.28
N LEU A 47 -7.57 -0.64 -26.96
CA LEU A 47 -7.39 -0.63 -28.40
C LEU A 47 -5.88 -0.53 -28.70
N ASP A 48 -5.48 -1.02 -29.86
CA ASP A 48 -4.14 -0.77 -30.38
C ASP A 48 -3.88 0.74 -30.42
N ASN A 49 -2.81 1.20 -29.80
CA ASN A 49 -2.50 2.62 -29.68
C ASN A 49 -1.06 2.95 -30.04
N SER A 50 -0.81 4.22 -30.35
CA SER A 50 0.52 4.68 -30.72
C SER A 50 1.43 4.76 -29.51
N ALA A 51 2.61 4.14 -29.61
CA ALA A 51 3.67 4.27 -28.60
C ALA A 51 4.39 5.62 -28.66
N MET A 52 4.34 6.32 -29.81
CA MET A 52 5.11 7.53 -30.09
C MET A 52 4.26 8.60 -30.80
N ASP A 53 4.76 9.84 -30.84
CA ASP A 53 4.20 10.89 -31.69
C ASP A 53 4.74 10.75 -33.11
N GLY A 54 3.85 10.77 -34.11
CA GLY A 54 4.28 10.35 -35.44
C GLY A 54 3.18 10.26 -36.50
N TYR A 55 3.37 9.32 -37.42
CA TYR A 55 2.48 9.07 -38.54
C TYR A 55 2.11 7.60 -38.63
N ALA A 56 0.81 7.31 -38.53
CA ALA A 56 0.28 5.98 -38.82
C ALA A 56 0.19 5.80 -40.34
N VAL A 57 0.75 4.69 -40.82
CA VAL A 57 0.90 4.39 -42.25
C VAL A 57 0.49 2.95 -42.56
N ARG A 58 0.23 2.69 -43.83
CA ARG A 58 -0.01 1.34 -44.37
C ARG A 58 1.27 0.81 -44.98
N LEU A 59 1.64 -0.43 -44.68
CA LEU A 59 2.84 -1.02 -45.28
C LEU A 59 2.71 -1.18 -46.79
N ALA A 60 1.49 -1.40 -47.28
CA ALA A 60 1.22 -1.53 -48.72
C ALA A 60 1.56 -0.28 -49.53
N ASP A 61 1.59 0.90 -48.89
CA ASP A 61 1.94 2.17 -49.54
C ASP A 61 3.45 2.47 -49.45
N MET A 62 4.21 1.67 -48.68
CA MET A 62 5.62 1.89 -48.36
C MET A 62 6.55 1.02 -49.23
N ALA A 63 6.56 1.24 -50.55
CA ALA A 63 7.40 0.47 -51.47
C ALA A 63 8.91 0.73 -51.28
N GLN A 64 9.28 1.96 -50.88
CA GLN A 64 10.65 2.38 -50.63
C GLN A 64 10.67 3.57 -49.64
N ALA A 65 11.84 3.91 -49.11
CA ALA A 65 12.02 5.16 -48.38
C ALA A 65 11.85 6.37 -49.33
N GLY A 66 11.43 7.51 -48.77
CA GLY A 66 11.15 8.75 -49.50
C GLY A 66 9.77 8.80 -50.15
N VAL A 67 8.84 7.91 -49.78
CA VAL A 67 7.45 7.99 -50.23
C VAL A 67 6.78 9.21 -49.58
N ARG A 68 6.03 9.95 -50.39
CA ARG A 68 5.25 11.11 -49.97
C ARG A 68 3.79 10.71 -49.84
N LEU A 69 3.22 10.88 -48.65
CA LEU A 69 1.83 10.56 -48.36
C LEU A 69 1.06 11.82 -47.98
N ARG A 70 -0.18 11.94 -48.44
CA ARG A 70 -1.11 12.97 -47.96
C ARG A 70 -1.50 12.68 -46.51
N VAL A 71 -1.36 13.66 -45.62
CA VAL A 71 -1.88 13.55 -44.25
C VAL A 71 -3.39 13.75 -44.27
N SER A 72 -4.13 12.65 -44.18
CA SER A 72 -5.59 12.60 -44.32
C SER A 72 -6.35 13.02 -43.05
N GLN A 73 -5.72 12.89 -41.89
CA GLN A 73 -6.34 13.16 -40.60
C GLN A 73 -5.29 13.38 -39.51
N ARG A 74 -5.74 13.97 -38.40
CA ARG A 74 -4.96 14.15 -37.18
C ARG A 74 -5.71 13.52 -36.00
N ILE A 75 -5.09 12.57 -35.32
CA ILE A 75 -5.69 11.77 -34.25
C ILE A 75 -4.96 12.11 -32.94
N LEU A 76 -5.66 12.84 -32.06
CA LEU A 76 -5.18 13.20 -30.73
C LEU A 76 -5.48 12.09 -29.71
N ALA A 77 -4.77 12.08 -28.59
CA ALA A 77 -5.10 11.21 -27.46
C ALA A 77 -6.56 11.45 -27.02
N GLY A 78 -7.30 10.36 -26.81
CA GLY A 78 -8.73 10.40 -26.47
C GLY A 78 -9.69 10.53 -27.66
N ALA A 79 -9.20 10.63 -28.90
CA ALA A 79 -10.03 10.62 -30.11
C ALA A 79 -9.76 9.38 -30.96
N VAL A 80 -10.79 8.89 -31.65
CA VAL A 80 -10.68 7.78 -32.61
C VAL A 80 -10.70 8.35 -34.03
N GLY A 81 -9.69 8.01 -34.83
CA GLY A 81 -9.62 8.41 -36.23
C GLY A 81 -10.54 7.59 -37.14
N ALA A 82 -10.73 8.08 -38.37
CA ALA A 82 -11.35 7.31 -39.44
C ALA A 82 -10.38 6.23 -39.96
N ALA A 83 -10.90 5.23 -40.68
CA ALA A 83 -10.05 4.25 -41.35
C ALA A 83 -9.05 4.91 -42.31
N LEU A 84 -7.83 4.39 -42.36
CA LEU A 84 -6.75 4.97 -43.15
C LEU A 84 -6.93 4.62 -44.64
N LEU A 85 -7.03 5.64 -45.48
CA LEU A 85 -7.19 5.48 -46.93
C LEU A 85 -5.87 5.01 -47.58
N PRO A 86 -5.93 4.29 -48.71
CA PRO A 86 -4.72 3.97 -49.47
C PRO A 86 -3.99 5.24 -49.94
N GLY A 87 -2.67 5.24 -49.86
CA GLY A 87 -1.82 6.36 -50.25
C GLY A 87 -1.88 7.56 -49.30
N THR A 88 -2.42 7.39 -48.08
CA THR A 88 -2.48 8.46 -47.07
C THR A 88 -1.82 8.05 -45.76
N ALA A 89 -1.44 9.06 -44.98
CA ALA A 89 -0.99 8.92 -43.61
C ALA A 89 -1.98 9.57 -42.65
N ALA A 90 -1.96 9.17 -41.38
CA ALA A 90 -2.62 9.86 -40.29
C ALA A 90 -1.59 10.40 -39.31
N ARG A 91 -1.61 11.70 -39.04
CA ARG A 91 -0.80 12.27 -37.95
C ARG A 91 -1.39 11.78 -36.63
N ILE A 92 -0.61 11.05 -35.85
CA ILE A 92 -1.07 10.40 -34.61
C ILE A 92 -0.18 10.80 -33.44
N PHE A 93 -0.75 10.91 -32.25
CA PHE A 93 -0.04 11.23 -31.03
C PHE A 93 -0.05 10.04 -30.07
N THR A 94 0.90 10.03 -29.14
CA THR A 94 1.11 8.97 -28.16
C THR A 94 -0.18 8.68 -27.39
N GLY A 95 -0.53 7.40 -27.27
CA GLY A 95 -1.75 6.92 -26.63
C GLY A 95 -3.03 7.05 -27.47
N ALA A 96 -2.99 7.67 -28.65
CA ALA A 96 -4.14 7.69 -29.54
C ALA A 96 -4.34 6.31 -30.21
N PRO A 97 -5.60 5.84 -30.35
CA PRO A 97 -5.90 4.61 -31.07
C PRO A 97 -5.42 4.64 -32.53
N VAL A 98 -4.78 3.56 -32.96
CA VAL A 98 -4.31 3.38 -34.33
C VAL A 98 -5.54 3.25 -35.26
N PRO A 99 -5.63 4.03 -36.34
CA PRO A 99 -6.77 3.96 -37.25
C PRO A 99 -6.81 2.61 -37.99
N LEU A 100 -8.02 2.12 -38.25
CA LEU A 100 -8.23 0.87 -38.98
C LEU A 100 -7.50 0.91 -40.33
N GLY A 101 -6.73 -0.15 -40.62
CA GLY A 101 -5.98 -0.30 -41.87
C GLY A 101 -4.55 0.23 -41.80
N ALA A 102 -4.13 0.91 -40.73
CA ALA A 102 -2.72 1.22 -40.50
C ALA A 102 -2.00 0.00 -39.91
N ASP A 103 -0.76 -0.20 -40.36
CA ASP A 103 0.05 -1.38 -40.02
C ASP A 103 1.25 -1.03 -39.13
N ALA A 104 1.64 0.24 -39.09
CA ALA A 104 2.78 0.75 -38.34
C ALA A 104 2.61 2.24 -38.01
N VAL A 105 3.31 2.70 -36.98
CA VAL A 105 3.49 4.12 -36.67
C VAL A 105 4.98 4.46 -36.77
N LEU A 106 5.31 5.44 -37.61
CA LEU A 106 6.66 6.00 -37.69
C LEU A 106 6.78 7.20 -36.77
N MET A 107 7.92 7.31 -36.10
CA MET A 107 8.25 8.48 -35.30
C MET A 107 8.30 9.74 -36.18
N GLN A 108 7.90 10.89 -35.64
CA GLN A 108 7.95 12.15 -36.38
C GLN A 108 9.37 12.49 -36.84
N GLU A 109 10.39 12.05 -36.10
CA GLU A 109 11.80 12.26 -36.39
C GLU A 109 12.24 11.51 -37.65
N ASP A 110 11.57 10.40 -37.96
CA ASP A 110 11.78 9.60 -39.18
C ASP A 110 11.00 10.13 -40.38
N CYS A 111 10.33 11.27 -40.23
CA CYS A 111 9.48 11.85 -41.24
C CYS A 111 9.80 13.34 -41.44
N THR A 112 9.57 13.85 -42.65
CA THR A 112 9.67 15.28 -42.94
C THR A 112 8.30 15.80 -43.33
N ALA A 113 7.73 16.68 -42.50
CA ALA A 113 6.48 17.34 -42.80
C ALA A 113 6.66 18.32 -43.97
N ASP A 114 5.78 18.27 -44.97
CA ASP A 114 5.82 19.12 -46.15
C ASP A 114 4.40 19.56 -46.54
N GLY A 115 3.93 20.64 -45.89
CA GLY A 115 2.59 21.18 -46.06
C GLY A 115 1.51 20.21 -45.58
N GLU A 116 0.65 19.77 -46.49
CA GLU A 116 -0.40 18.76 -46.22
C GLU A 116 0.11 17.32 -46.39
N ASP A 117 1.36 17.14 -46.81
CA ASP A 117 1.97 15.84 -47.02
C ASP A 117 3.04 15.56 -45.96
N VAL A 118 3.41 14.29 -45.87
CA VAL A 118 4.56 13.81 -45.10
C VAL A 118 5.46 12.98 -46.00
N LEU A 119 6.75 13.27 -45.96
CA LEU A 119 7.79 12.44 -46.53
C LEU A 119 8.25 11.42 -45.50
N VAL A 120 8.13 10.14 -45.82
CA VAL A 120 8.56 9.03 -44.98
C VAL A 120 10.02 8.73 -45.27
N ASN A 121 10.95 9.02 -44.35
CA ASN A 121 12.39 8.92 -44.61
C ASN A 121 12.95 7.51 -44.39
N THR A 122 12.24 6.67 -43.63
CA THR A 122 12.63 5.29 -43.30
C THR A 122 11.51 4.32 -43.61
N LEU A 123 11.85 3.07 -43.96
CA LEU A 123 10.85 2.04 -44.18
C LEU A 123 10.38 1.46 -42.84
N PRO A 124 9.07 1.48 -42.54
CA PRO A 124 8.55 0.93 -41.30
C PRO A 124 8.50 -0.60 -41.32
N ARG A 125 8.59 -1.21 -40.14
CA ARG A 125 8.32 -2.63 -39.92
C ARG A 125 6.86 -2.87 -39.53
N PRO A 126 6.29 -4.07 -39.81
CA PRO A 126 4.97 -4.43 -39.32
C PRO A 126 4.85 -4.29 -37.81
N GLY A 127 3.82 -3.58 -37.34
CA GLY A 127 3.55 -3.34 -35.93
C GLY A 127 4.48 -2.35 -35.23
N GLU A 128 5.37 -1.67 -35.95
CA GLU A 128 6.32 -0.74 -35.35
C GLU A 128 5.61 0.40 -34.61
N ASN A 129 6.06 0.67 -33.38
CA ASN A 129 5.50 1.65 -32.44
C ASN A 129 3.97 1.55 -32.21
N ILE A 130 3.40 0.35 -32.36
CA ILE A 130 2.02 0.05 -31.99
C ILE A 130 2.03 -0.80 -30.71
N ARG A 131 1.43 -0.29 -29.64
CA ARG A 131 1.13 -1.10 -28.45
C ARG A 131 -0.19 -1.80 -28.68
N ARG A 132 -0.22 -3.10 -28.49
CA ARG A 132 -1.41 -3.92 -28.81
C ARG A 132 -2.44 -3.84 -27.69
N ALA A 133 -3.71 -3.97 -28.06
CA ALA A 133 -4.78 -4.11 -27.09
C ALA A 133 -4.48 -5.29 -26.15
N GLY A 134 -4.55 -5.04 -24.85
CA GLY A 134 -4.31 -6.05 -23.82
C GLY A 134 -2.85 -6.42 -23.58
N GLU A 135 -1.89 -5.71 -24.19
CA GLU A 135 -0.45 -5.98 -24.00
C GLU A 135 0.00 -5.82 -22.54
N ASP A 136 -0.60 -4.89 -21.78
CA ASP A 136 -0.29 -4.71 -20.36
C ASP A 136 -1.16 -5.65 -19.49
N ILE A 137 -2.47 -5.70 -19.76
CA ILE A 137 -3.44 -6.51 -19.04
C ILE A 137 -4.49 -7.04 -20.01
N GLU A 138 -4.63 -8.36 -20.10
CA GLU A 138 -5.70 -8.99 -20.86
C GLU A 138 -7.04 -8.89 -20.11
N ALA A 139 -8.13 -8.76 -20.87
CA ALA A 139 -9.47 -8.85 -20.28
C ALA A 139 -9.68 -10.22 -19.63
N GLY A 140 -10.12 -10.24 -18.38
CA GLY A 140 -10.28 -11.44 -17.56
C GLY A 140 -9.04 -11.82 -16.76
N ALA A 141 -7.88 -11.18 -16.97
CA ALA A 141 -6.69 -11.46 -16.18
C ALA A 141 -6.88 -11.06 -14.70
N GLN A 142 -6.39 -11.90 -13.79
CA GLN A 142 -6.32 -11.56 -12.37
C GLN A 142 -5.24 -10.51 -12.14
N ILE A 143 -5.63 -9.35 -11.60
CA ILE A 143 -4.73 -8.23 -11.33
C ILE A 143 -4.23 -8.21 -9.88
N LEU A 144 -5.03 -8.72 -8.93
CA LEU A 144 -4.66 -8.85 -7.52
C LEU A 144 -5.26 -10.13 -6.93
N ALA A 145 -4.49 -10.83 -6.10
CA ALA A 145 -4.93 -12.02 -5.39
C ALA A 145 -5.56 -11.69 -4.03
N THR A 146 -6.44 -12.56 -3.52
CA THR A 146 -6.88 -12.50 -2.12
C THR A 146 -5.69 -12.45 -1.17
N GLY A 147 -5.80 -11.67 -0.10
CA GLY A 147 -4.74 -11.47 0.88
C GLY A 147 -3.74 -10.38 0.50
N ALA A 148 -3.83 -9.79 -0.69
CA ALA A 148 -3.01 -8.64 -1.06
C ALA A 148 -3.33 -7.45 -0.15
N ARG A 149 -2.28 -6.87 0.47
CA ARG A 149 -2.40 -5.60 1.20
C ARG A 149 -2.37 -4.45 0.19
N LEU A 150 -3.39 -3.61 0.23
CA LEU A 150 -3.59 -2.54 -0.75
C LEU A 150 -2.74 -1.32 -0.36
N GLY A 151 -1.68 -1.08 -1.12
CA GLY A 151 -0.91 0.17 -1.11
C GLY A 151 -1.32 1.11 -2.24
N ALA A 152 -0.54 2.17 -2.44
CA ALA A 152 -0.82 3.16 -3.48
C ALA A 152 -0.76 2.56 -4.90
N ALA A 153 0.15 1.62 -5.14
CA ALA A 153 0.31 0.96 -6.44
C ALA A 153 -0.91 0.08 -6.77
N GLU A 154 -1.35 -0.73 -5.80
CA GLU A 154 -2.52 -1.60 -5.95
C GLU A 154 -3.80 -0.79 -6.17
N MET A 155 -3.95 0.33 -5.43
CA MET A 155 -5.07 1.26 -5.64
C MET A 155 -5.05 1.86 -7.06
N GLY A 156 -3.88 2.24 -7.56
CA GLY A 156 -3.72 2.73 -8.94
C GLY A 156 -4.07 1.66 -9.99
N LEU A 157 -3.67 0.41 -9.77
CA LEU A 157 -3.99 -0.71 -10.65
C LEU A 157 -5.49 -1.03 -10.66
N LEU A 158 -6.15 -1.04 -9.51
CA LEU A 158 -7.60 -1.23 -9.42
C LEU A 158 -8.35 -0.11 -10.16
N ALA A 159 -7.91 1.14 -9.99
CA ALA A 159 -8.52 2.28 -10.66
C ALA A 159 -8.26 2.28 -12.18
N SER A 160 -7.09 1.84 -12.64
CA SER A 160 -6.75 1.82 -14.07
C SER A 160 -7.61 0.85 -14.88
N VAL A 161 -8.13 -0.20 -14.25
CA VAL A 161 -9.08 -1.15 -14.84
C VAL A 161 -10.55 -0.77 -14.61
N GLY A 162 -10.80 0.40 -14.02
CA GLY A 162 -12.15 0.97 -13.84
C GLY A 162 -12.93 0.45 -12.63
N LEU A 163 -12.27 -0.21 -11.67
CA LEU A 163 -12.94 -0.56 -10.40
C LEU A 163 -13.14 0.70 -9.55
N ALA A 164 -14.29 0.81 -8.88
CA ALA A 164 -14.60 1.91 -7.97
C ALA A 164 -14.55 1.49 -6.50
N GLU A 165 -14.91 0.23 -6.24
CA GLU A 165 -15.00 -0.37 -4.92
C GLU A 165 -14.37 -1.76 -4.94
N VAL A 166 -13.88 -2.21 -3.79
CA VAL A 166 -13.26 -3.53 -3.64
C VAL A 166 -13.70 -4.22 -2.35
N PRO A 167 -13.89 -5.56 -2.38
CA PRO A 167 -14.15 -6.35 -1.19
C PRO A 167 -12.86 -6.57 -0.40
N VAL A 168 -12.86 -6.14 0.85
CA VAL A 168 -11.73 -6.25 1.78
C VAL A 168 -12.15 -6.97 3.05
N PHE A 169 -11.20 -7.54 3.77
CA PHE A 169 -11.44 -8.00 5.13
C PHE A 169 -11.69 -6.81 6.04
N LYS A 170 -12.60 -6.97 7.01
CA LYS A 170 -12.80 -5.98 8.07
C LYS A 170 -11.49 -5.76 8.83
N LYS A 171 -11.31 -4.54 9.35
CA LYS A 171 -10.14 -4.23 10.19
C LYS A 171 -10.17 -5.10 11.44
N LEU A 172 -9.00 -5.60 11.82
CA LEU A 172 -8.81 -6.25 13.11
C LEU A 172 -9.03 -5.23 14.22
N LYS A 173 -9.82 -5.60 15.23
CA LYS A 173 -10.05 -4.79 16.43
C LYS A 173 -9.11 -5.24 17.53
N VAL A 174 -8.30 -4.32 18.03
CA VAL A 174 -7.33 -4.57 19.11
C VAL A 174 -7.71 -3.72 20.31
N ALA A 175 -8.11 -4.35 21.41
CA ALA A 175 -8.33 -3.64 22.66
C ALA A 175 -7.03 -3.49 23.45
N CYS A 176 -6.79 -2.30 23.99
CA CYS A 176 -5.66 -2.03 24.89
C CYS A 176 -6.15 -1.30 26.14
N PHE A 177 -5.59 -1.69 27.28
CA PHE A 177 -5.74 -1.01 28.56
C PHE A 177 -4.38 -0.96 29.26
N PHE A 178 -4.23 -0.03 30.19
CA PHE A 178 -2.99 0.19 30.92
C PHE A 178 -3.27 0.20 32.40
N THR A 179 -2.52 -0.58 33.17
CA THR A 179 -2.64 -0.64 34.63
C THR A 179 -1.46 0.07 35.27
N GLY A 180 -1.69 0.72 36.40
CA GLY A 180 -0.65 1.44 37.15
C GLY A 180 -1.18 2.74 37.73
N ASP A 181 -1.18 2.85 39.04
CA ASP A 181 -1.64 4.04 39.77
C ASP A 181 -0.68 5.24 39.56
N GLU A 182 0.54 4.97 39.12
CA GLU A 182 1.53 5.97 38.72
C GLU A 182 1.21 6.63 37.37
N LEU A 183 0.33 6.04 36.55
CA LEU A 183 0.12 6.48 35.18
C LEU A 183 -0.80 7.71 35.11
N ALA A 184 -0.30 8.75 34.45
CA ALA A 184 -1.06 9.96 34.10
C ALA A 184 -1.16 10.13 32.58
N THR A 185 -2.19 10.85 32.13
CA THR A 185 -2.37 11.21 30.72
C THR A 185 -1.62 12.51 30.40
N PRO A 186 -0.84 12.57 29.31
CA PRO A 186 -0.25 13.82 28.81
C PRO A 186 -1.26 14.97 28.72
N GLY A 187 -0.86 16.14 29.24
CA GLY A 187 -1.71 17.34 29.31
C GLY A 187 -2.33 17.57 30.69
N ALA A 188 -2.40 16.55 31.56
CA ALA A 188 -2.72 16.71 32.97
C ALA A 188 -1.45 16.99 33.81
N PRO A 189 -1.51 17.78 34.88
CA PRO A 189 -0.37 17.92 35.79
C PRO A 189 -0.07 16.60 36.51
N LEU A 190 1.21 16.27 36.69
CA LEU A 190 1.63 15.09 37.44
C LEU A 190 1.51 15.32 38.95
N ALA A 191 0.88 14.39 39.65
CA ALA A 191 1.02 14.29 41.11
C ALA A 191 2.41 13.72 41.48
N PRO A 192 2.90 13.94 42.71
CA PRO A 192 4.12 13.30 43.19
C PRO A 192 4.05 11.77 43.03
N GLY A 193 5.05 11.18 42.36
CA GLY A 193 5.10 9.74 42.09
C GLY A 193 4.44 9.30 40.78
N GLN A 194 3.77 10.20 40.05
CA GLN A 194 3.20 9.89 38.74
C GLN A 194 4.17 10.11 37.58
N ILE A 195 3.97 9.35 36.51
CA ILE A 195 4.65 9.44 35.22
C ILE A 195 3.62 9.44 34.09
N TYR A 196 3.96 10.02 32.94
CA TYR A 196 3.08 9.97 31.79
C TYR A 196 3.12 8.60 31.12
N ASN A 197 1.95 8.09 30.74
CA ASN A 197 1.83 6.85 29.99
C ASN A 197 2.23 7.06 28.52
N SER A 198 3.50 6.84 28.20
CA SER A 198 4.01 6.87 26.82
C SER A 198 3.60 5.64 26.01
N ASN A 199 3.54 4.47 26.63
CA ASN A 199 3.23 3.20 25.98
C ASN A 199 1.87 3.22 25.28
N ARG A 200 0.88 3.91 25.86
CA ARG A 200 -0.43 4.15 25.22
C ARG A 200 -0.29 4.73 23.83
N TYR A 201 0.49 5.79 23.67
CA TYR A 201 0.65 6.46 22.39
C TYR A 201 1.50 5.66 21.42
N THR A 202 2.52 4.95 21.92
CA THR A 202 3.34 4.05 21.10
C THR A 202 2.50 2.90 20.53
N LEU A 203 1.73 2.20 21.36
CA LEU A 203 0.87 1.10 20.92
C LEU A 203 -0.24 1.59 19.98
N THR A 204 -0.86 2.74 20.27
CA THR A 204 -1.82 3.35 19.35
C THR A 204 -1.23 3.61 17.96
N GLY A 205 -0.01 4.14 17.90
CA GLY A 205 0.69 4.35 16.63
C GLY A 205 0.93 3.04 15.87
N LEU A 206 1.46 2.02 16.55
CA LEU A 206 1.77 0.72 15.95
C LEU A 206 0.51 0.00 15.44
N VAL A 207 -0.56 -0.03 16.23
CA VAL A 207 -1.83 -0.69 15.86
C VAL A 207 -2.47 -0.01 14.64
N ASN A 208 -2.46 1.33 14.59
CA ASN A 208 -2.99 2.08 13.46
C ASN A 208 -2.16 1.88 12.19
N ASP A 209 -0.82 1.83 12.30
CA ASP A 209 0.07 1.62 11.14
C ASP A 209 -0.09 0.21 10.52
N LEU A 210 -0.41 -0.78 11.35
CA LEU A 210 -0.81 -2.11 10.91
C LEU A 210 -2.16 -2.13 10.18
N GLY A 211 -2.96 -1.06 10.28
CA GLY A 211 -4.28 -0.94 9.65
C GLY A 211 -5.43 -1.51 10.50
N CYS A 212 -5.16 -1.77 11.79
CA CYS A 212 -6.14 -2.24 12.76
C CYS A 212 -6.96 -1.07 13.33
N GLU A 213 -8.05 -1.40 14.03
CA GLU A 213 -8.86 -0.50 14.83
C GLU A 213 -8.49 -0.68 16.31
N LEU A 214 -8.06 0.39 16.97
CA LEU A 214 -7.75 0.35 18.40
C LEU A 214 -8.99 0.66 19.24
N ILE A 215 -9.31 -0.21 20.19
CA ILE A 215 -10.28 0.01 21.25
C ILE A 215 -9.51 0.38 22.52
N ASP A 216 -9.44 1.67 22.81
CA ASP A 216 -8.68 2.18 23.96
C ASP A 216 -9.57 2.23 25.21
N LEU A 217 -9.33 1.31 26.13
CA LEU A 217 -10.04 1.21 27.41
C LEU A 217 -9.42 2.10 28.51
N GLY A 218 -8.34 2.82 28.20
CA GLY A 218 -7.71 3.79 29.10
C GLY A 218 -6.87 3.20 30.22
N ILE A 219 -6.73 3.99 31.29
CA ILE A 219 -5.98 3.60 32.49
C ILE A 219 -6.96 2.93 33.46
N VAL A 220 -6.68 1.67 33.79
CA VAL A 220 -7.46 0.83 34.67
C VAL A 220 -6.76 0.80 36.04
N PRO A 221 -7.49 1.01 37.16
CA PRO A 221 -6.93 0.91 38.49
C PRO A 221 -6.25 -0.44 38.74
N ASP A 222 -5.16 -0.45 39.51
CA ASP A 222 -4.42 -1.68 39.82
C ASP A 222 -5.14 -2.54 40.87
N THR A 223 -6.31 -3.05 40.48
CA THR A 223 -7.16 -3.93 41.28
C THR A 223 -7.63 -5.11 40.43
N LEU A 224 -7.81 -6.26 41.08
CA LEU A 224 -8.28 -7.47 40.41
C LEU A 224 -9.63 -7.25 39.72
N GLU A 225 -10.59 -6.66 40.43
CA GLU A 225 -11.95 -6.41 39.93
C GLU A 225 -11.94 -5.50 38.69
N ALA A 226 -11.17 -4.40 38.71
CA ALA A 226 -11.08 -3.50 37.58
C ALA A 226 -10.40 -4.16 36.36
N THR A 227 -9.36 -4.96 36.60
CA THR A 227 -8.65 -5.70 35.55
C THR A 227 -9.54 -6.77 34.93
N GLU A 228 -10.27 -7.53 35.72
CA GLU A 228 -11.24 -8.54 35.24
C GLU A 228 -12.35 -7.90 34.40
N ALA A 229 -12.87 -6.75 34.85
CA ALA A 229 -13.88 -6.00 34.10
C ALA A 229 -13.32 -5.49 32.76
N ALA A 230 -12.10 -4.94 32.74
CA ALA A 230 -11.44 -4.47 31.54
C ALA A 230 -11.17 -5.60 30.54
N LEU A 231 -10.68 -6.75 31.01
CA LEU A 231 -10.47 -7.95 30.20
C LEU A 231 -11.80 -8.44 29.63
N THR A 232 -12.86 -8.52 30.43
CA THR A 232 -14.19 -8.94 29.95
C THR A 232 -14.72 -8.00 28.86
N CYS A 233 -14.50 -6.69 29.01
CA CYS A 233 -14.86 -5.69 28.01
C CYS A 233 -14.05 -5.88 26.71
N ALA A 234 -12.72 -5.89 26.83
CA ALA A 234 -11.79 -6.11 25.70
C ALA A 234 -12.17 -7.37 24.92
N ALA A 235 -12.44 -8.43 25.64
CA ALA A 235 -12.73 -9.74 25.08
C ALA A 235 -14.09 -9.74 24.33
N ARG A 236 -15.05 -8.88 24.67
CA ARG A 236 -16.33 -8.76 23.94
C ARG A 236 -16.22 -7.93 22.66
N GLU A 237 -15.37 -6.91 22.67
CA GLU A 237 -15.34 -5.89 21.62
C GLU A 237 -14.20 -6.06 20.62
N ALA A 238 -13.09 -6.67 21.04
CA ALA A 238 -11.92 -6.94 20.20
C ALA A 238 -11.96 -8.34 19.56
N ASP A 239 -11.18 -8.50 18.49
CA ASP A 239 -10.99 -9.79 17.86
C ASP A 239 -10.12 -10.69 18.75
N ARG A 240 -10.63 -11.88 19.06
CA ARG A 240 -9.88 -12.94 19.75
C ARG A 240 -9.44 -14.01 18.76
N ASP A 241 -8.40 -14.75 19.14
CA ASP A 241 -8.10 -16.04 18.53
C ASP A 241 -9.36 -16.92 18.54
N GLY A 242 -9.80 -17.35 17.35
CA GLY A 242 -11.07 -18.05 17.14
C GLY A 242 -11.22 -19.40 17.87
N ALA A 243 -10.21 -19.84 18.63
CA ALA A 243 -10.28 -21.01 19.48
C ALA A 243 -11.32 -20.87 20.61
N GLU A 244 -11.60 -19.65 21.08
CA GLU A 244 -12.59 -19.42 22.14
C GLU A 244 -14.03 -19.29 21.64
N ARG A 245 -14.28 -18.68 20.47
CA ARG A 245 -15.67 -18.57 19.93
C ARG A 245 -16.31 -19.94 19.72
N GLN A 246 -15.56 -20.92 19.19
CA GLN A 246 -16.07 -22.29 19.03
C GLN A 246 -16.20 -23.04 20.37
N ARG A 247 -15.47 -22.61 21.41
CA ARG A 247 -15.56 -23.19 22.76
C ARG A 247 -16.80 -22.66 23.48
N GLU A 248 -17.13 -21.37 23.37
CA GLU A 248 -18.38 -20.80 23.88
C GLU A 248 -19.62 -21.35 23.15
N GLU A 249 -19.56 -21.53 21.83
CA GLU A 249 -20.63 -22.22 21.07
C GLU A 249 -20.81 -23.69 21.48
N ARG A 250 -19.76 -24.36 21.99
CA ARG A 250 -19.84 -25.72 22.56
C ARG A 250 -20.14 -25.75 24.06
N GLN A 251 -19.77 -24.72 24.83
CA GLN A 251 -19.92 -24.66 26.29
C GLN A 251 -21.31 -24.20 26.75
N THR A 252 -22.16 -23.74 25.82
CA THR A 252 -23.61 -23.67 26.06
C THR A 252 -24.26 -25.05 26.30
N ALA A 253 -23.50 -26.16 26.26
CA ALA A 253 -23.96 -27.52 26.56
C ALA A 253 -23.34 -28.20 27.80
N ALA A 254 -22.43 -27.59 28.58
CA ALA A 254 -21.95 -28.18 29.85
C ALA A 254 -21.22 -27.16 30.77
N PRO A 255 -21.40 -27.19 32.11
CA PRO A 255 -20.64 -26.37 33.02
C PRO A 255 -19.35 -27.09 33.43
N GLU A 256 -18.18 -26.46 33.25
CA GLU A 256 -17.02 -26.51 34.15
C GLU A 256 -15.77 -25.84 33.54
N GLY A 257 -15.06 -25.08 34.38
CA GLY A 257 -13.62 -24.80 34.28
C GLY A 257 -13.18 -23.72 33.29
N CYS A 258 -12.98 -22.49 33.78
CA CYS A 258 -12.27 -21.43 33.08
C CYS A 258 -10.86 -21.90 32.69
N GLY A 259 -10.64 -22.08 31.38
CA GLY A 259 -9.32 -22.34 30.80
C GLY A 259 -8.50 -21.06 30.73
N GLY A 260 -7.21 -21.18 31.05
CA GLY A 260 -6.32 -20.05 31.33
C GLY A 260 -6.14 -19.07 30.16
N ILE A 261 -6.29 -17.80 30.49
CA ILE A 261 -5.83 -16.66 29.70
C ILE A 261 -4.29 -16.71 29.70
N GLY A 262 -3.68 -16.80 28.53
CA GLY A 262 -2.22 -16.72 28.39
C GLY A 262 -1.75 -15.29 28.63
N PHE A 263 -1.42 -14.96 29.88
CA PHE A 263 -0.72 -13.73 30.22
C PHE A 263 0.78 -13.92 29.95
N PHE A 264 1.35 -13.05 29.12
CA PHE A 264 2.79 -12.83 29.11
C PHE A 264 3.06 -11.58 29.92
N ASP A 265 3.36 -11.77 31.21
CA ASP A 265 4.02 -10.78 32.05
C ASP A 265 5.52 -10.85 31.70
N ASP A 266 6.00 -9.96 30.85
CA ASP A 266 7.44 -9.81 30.64
C ASP A 266 8.03 -9.01 31.79
N GLN A 267 8.31 -9.71 32.90
CA GLN A 267 9.14 -9.18 33.98
C GLN A 267 10.62 -9.14 33.57
N SER A 268 10.95 -8.63 32.37
CA SER A 268 12.33 -8.27 32.03
C SER A 268 12.68 -6.94 32.69
N THR A 269 12.89 -6.98 34.00
CA THR A 269 13.74 -6.00 34.68
C THR A 269 15.18 -6.25 34.25
N HIS A 270 15.54 -5.86 33.01
CA HIS A 270 16.89 -5.59 32.53
C HIS A 270 16.79 -4.97 31.12
N GLY A 271 16.39 -3.70 31.07
CA GLY A 271 16.83 -2.83 29.99
C GLY A 271 18.34 -2.68 30.09
N LEU A 272 19.04 -2.72 28.95
CA LEU A 272 20.50 -2.75 28.75
C LEU A 272 21.09 -4.17 28.60
N GLU A 273 20.77 -4.85 27.50
CA GLU A 273 21.72 -5.54 26.60
C GLU A 273 20.96 -6.47 25.63
N GLY A 274 20.58 -5.92 24.48
CA GLY A 274 20.02 -6.68 23.35
C GLY A 274 20.10 -5.82 22.08
N PRO A 275 20.34 -6.40 20.88
CA PRO A 275 20.78 -5.66 19.69
C PRO A 275 19.70 -4.80 19.00
N TYR A 276 18.57 -4.56 19.66
CA TYR A 276 17.46 -3.76 19.15
C TYR A 276 17.21 -2.55 20.04
N SER A 277 18.21 -1.69 20.20
CA SER A 277 18.07 -0.39 20.84
C SER A 277 18.01 0.71 19.78
N LEU A 278 16.78 1.13 19.45
CA LEU A 278 16.55 2.46 18.87
C LEU A 278 16.77 3.51 19.98
N PRO A 279 17.51 4.60 19.74
CA PRO A 279 17.81 5.56 20.78
C PRO A 279 16.55 6.36 21.13
N LEU A 280 15.94 6.04 22.28
CA LEU A 280 15.05 6.97 22.98
C LEU A 280 15.91 8.10 23.57
N ILE A 281 15.71 9.32 23.08
CA ILE A 281 16.26 10.52 23.69
C ILE A 281 15.37 10.86 24.90
N CYS A 282 15.77 10.42 26.09
CA CYS A 282 15.27 10.95 27.35
C CYS A 282 16.28 11.96 27.91
N SER A 283 15.98 13.25 27.80
CA SER A 283 16.67 14.30 28.54
C SER A 283 16.06 14.39 29.94
N GLY A 284 16.84 14.11 30.98
CA GLY A 284 16.42 14.29 32.36
C GLY A 284 17.29 13.56 33.37
N ALA A 285 18.51 14.05 33.61
CA ALA A 285 19.27 13.69 34.80
C ALA A 285 19.81 14.95 35.46
N SER A 286 19.18 15.32 36.57
CA SER A 286 19.64 16.32 37.52
C SER A 286 20.94 15.86 38.18
N GLY A 287 22.04 16.54 37.89
CA GLY A 287 23.31 16.39 38.60
C GLY A 287 24.06 17.71 38.58
N GLN A 288 24.07 18.41 39.73
CA GLN A 288 24.82 19.65 39.92
C GLN A 288 26.33 19.42 39.69
N ARG A 289 26.96 20.26 38.84
CA ARG A 289 28.26 20.93 39.09
C ARG A 289 28.60 21.91 37.93
N PRO A 290 29.55 22.86 38.14
CA PRO A 290 29.35 24.27 37.82
C PRO A 290 29.67 24.66 36.36
N VAL A 291 29.12 25.83 36.00
CA VAL A 291 29.32 26.58 34.76
C VAL A 291 30.82 26.69 34.44
N GLY A 292 31.19 26.22 33.24
CA GLY A 292 32.51 26.38 32.63
C GLY A 292 32.34 26.61 31.12
N ASP A 293 33.13 27.53 30.60
CA ASP A 293 32.98 28.24 29.33
C ASP A 293 32.67 27.41 28.07
N PHE A 294 31.80 27.99 27.24
CA PHE A 294 31.64 27.63 25.83
C PHE A 294 32.90 28.08 25.06
N ASP A 295 33.69 27.14 24.56
CA ASP A 295 34.66 27.41 23.50
C ASP A 295 34.33 26.59 22.24
N SER A 296 34.36 27.30 21.13
CA SER A 296 33.95 26.91 19.79
C SER A 296 35.03 26.10 19.08
N GLY A 297 34.62 24.96 18.49
CA GLY A 297 35.33 24.39 17.33
C GLY A 297 35.77 22.95 17.47
N ARG A 298 34.93 22.02 17.00
CA ARG A 298 35.28 20.88 16.13
C ARG A 298 34.05 20.02 15.87
N ALA A 299 33.63 19.93 14.61
CA ALA A 299 32.61 19.00 14.16
C ALA A 299 33.18 17.57 14.05
N PRO A 300 32.49 16.51 14.52
CA PRO A 300 32.81 15.14 14.14
C PRO A 300 32.17 14.80 12.79
N GLN A 301 32.97 14.15 11.93
CA GLN A 301 32.61 13.74 10.58
C GLN A 301 31.58 12.60 10.57
N VAL A 302 30.62 12.67 9.64
CA VAL A 302 29.63 11.64 9.34
C VAL A 302 30.20 10.69 8.27
N PRO A 303 30.23 9.35 8.47
CA PRO A 303 30.56 8.43 7.40
C PRO A 303 29.41 8.32 6.38
N ARG A 304 29.78 8.48 5.11
CA ARG A 304 28.92 8.41 3.93
C ARG A 304 28.45 6.98 3.66
N GLY A 305 27.15 6.79 3.41
CA GLY A 305 26.61 5.55 2.85
C GLY A 305 25.13 5.67 2.50
N PHE A 306 24.84 5.80 1.21
CA PHE A 306 23.53 5.76 0.53
C PHE A 306 22.58 6.97 0.68
N ALA A 307 22.86 7.96 -0.16
CA ALA A 307 21.90 8.92 -0.69
C ALA A 307 21.05 8.28 -1.80
N ARG A 308 19.74 8.52 -1.82
CA ARG A 308 19.08 9.36 -2.84
C ARG A 308 17.58 9.44 -2.61
N VAL A 309 17.18 10.62 -2.12
CA VAL A 309 15.86 11.22 -2.30
C VAL A 309 15.86 11.94 -3.65
N VAL A 310 14.87 11.66 -4.49
CA VAL A 310 14.26 12.55 -5.50
C VAL A 310 12.82 12.00 -5.63
N GLY A 311 11.72 12.72 -5.51
CA GLY A 311 11.46 14.15 -5.52
C GLY A 311 10.24 14.38 -6.41
N CYS A 312 9.07 14.58 -5.80
CA CYS A 312 8.02 15.57 -6.15
C CYS A 312 6.92 15.50 -5.11
#